data_AF-A0A7K9TQR1-F1
#
_entry.id   AF-A0A7K9TQR1-F1
#
_cell.length_a   1.000
_cell.length_b   1.000
_cell.length_c   1.000
_cell.angle_alpha   90.00
_cell.angle_beta   90.00
_cell.angle_gamma   90.00
#
_symmetry.space_group_name_H-M   'P 1'
#
loop_
_entity.id
_entity.type
_entity.pdbx_description
1 polymer ?
#
loop_
_entity_poly.entity_id
_entity_poly.type
_entity_poly.pdbx_seq_one_letter_code
_entity_poly.pdbx_strand_id
1 'polypeptide(L)'
;LYPVLEKAGDKTLLISETALGTLAGICEACGYASLQCLINENADYLVNGISLSLRQLAHRPRAARVLDAMLRQSDATLLPLVDDVIQDVLSALDQSYSDQASAFLSVLHSLMTALARWFGSSCGEEQQQRRAARCRSTALSQGPQAVTGPDVERFFLDYVRQKQIAEGNLPDTEDEEADEVPPLAEPEPSSSDTEGESRLPGHAQLAKAVLERCIHLLSDGSLRVRLKVLDVLELCVTVLHPHGNHLLPMAHRVWPALVTRLISDDPLAVLRAFKVLCTLAQKCGDFLRQRFSKDVLPKLTSSLLSQAPASARAGPTYTHTLAFKLQLAVLQGLGSLCEELDMGE
;
A
#
# COMPACT_ATOMS: atom_id res chain seq x y z
N LEU A 1 25.78 -12.97 12.13
CA LEU A 1 24.74 -12.12 11.50
C LEU A 1 23.40 -12.85 11.32
N TYR A 2 23.28 -13.84 10.41
CA TYR A 2 22.02 -14.51 10.02
C TYR A 2 21.01 -14.86 11.16
N PRO A 3 21.38 -15.50 12.29
CA PRO A 3 20.40 -15.87 13.32
C PRO A 3 19.76 -14.68 14.04
N VAL A 4 20.43 -13.53 14.06
CA VAL A 4 19.90 -12.29 14.66
C VAL A 4 18.93 -11.61 13.69
N LEU A 5 19.23 -11.62 12.38
CA LEU A 5 18.28 -11.18 11.35
C LEU A 5 17.00 -12.03 11.31
N GLU A 6 17.07 -13.34 11.60
CA GLU A 6 15.88 -14.21 11.73
C GLU A 6 14.93 -13.73 12.85
N LYS A 7 15.45 -13.03 13.86
CA LYS A 7 14.69 -12.45 14.98
C LYS A 7 14.30 -10.99 14.74
N ALA A 8 15.13 -10.22 14.03
CA ALA A 8 14.77 -8.88 13.56
C ALA A 8 13.53 -8.91 12.64
N GLY A 9 13.36 -9.98 11.86
CA GLY A 9 12.16 -10.26 11.06
C GLY A 9 11.04 -11.03 11.77
N ASP A 10 11.04 -11.16 13.11
CA ASP A 10 9.89 -11.75 13.81
C ASP A 10 8.68 -10.80 13.84
N LYS A 11 7.48 -11.35 14.06
CA LYS A 11 6.23 -10.57 14.18
C LYS A 11 6.04 -9.99 15.59
N THR A 12 6.76 -10.53 16.58
CA THR A 12 6.71 -10.07 17.97
C THR A 12 7.63 -8.86 18.14
N LEU A 13 7.05 -7.67 18.30
CA LEU A 13 7.76 -6.38 18.36
C LEU A 13 8.97 -6.39 19.32
N LEU A 14 8.80 -6.90 20.55
CA LEU A 14 9.88 -7.03 21.53
C LEU A 14 11.07 -7.89 21.04
N ILE A 15 10.80 -8.96 20.28
CA ILE A 15 11.84 -9.85 19.72
C ILE A 15 12.58 -9.11 18.59
N SER A 16 11.84 -8.44 17.70
CA SER A 16 12.45 -7.66 16.61
C SER A 16 13.27 -6.48 17.14
N GLU A 17 12.79 -5.73 18.12
CA GLU A 17 13.50 -4.59 18.72
C GLU A 17 14.76 -5.04 19.46
N THR A 18 14.68 -6.08 20.28
CA THR A 18 15.86 -6.63 20.98
C THR A 18 16.91 -7.14 19.98
N ALA A 19 16.47 -7.77 18.89
CA ALA A 19 17.36 -8.23 17.81
C ALA A 19 17.98 -7.06 17.03
N LEU A 20 17.23 -5.98 16.78
CA LEU A 20 17.75 -4.76 16.14
C LEU A 20 18.76 -4.02 17.04
N GLY A 21 18.49 -3.91 18.35
CA GLY A 21 19.47 -3.39 19.31
C GLY A 21 20.74 -4.26 19.39
N THR A 22 20.59 -5.59 19.31
CA THR A 22 21.73 -6.52 19.21
C THR A 22 22.53 -6.30 17.92
N LEU A 23 21.85 -6.05 16.78
CA LEU A 23 22.52 -5.73 15.51
C LEU A 23 23.24 -4.37 15.55
N ALA A 24 22.69 -3.37 16.26
CA ALA A 24 23.38 -2.10 16.49
C ALA A 24 24.65 -2.28 17.32
N GLY A 25 24.59 -3.07 18.41
CA GLY A 25 25.78 -3.42 19.20
C GLY A 25 26.84 -4.20 18.41
N ILE A 26 26.43 -5.08 17.49
CA ILE A 26 27.35 -5.75 16.56
C ILE A 26 27.96 -4.76 15.55
N CYS A 27 27.16 -3.81 15.05
CA CYS A 27 27.61 -2.76 14.14
C CYS A 27 28.74 -1.93 14.77
N GLU A 28 28.52 -1.45 15.99
CA GLU A 28 29.50 -0.68 16.78
C GLU A 28 30.74 -1.52 17.13
N ALA A 29 30.57 -2.73 17.67
CA ALA A 29 31.67 -3.59 18.08
C ALA A 29 32.56 -4.10 16.92
N CYS A 30 32.03 -4.15 15.70
CA CYS A 30 32.78 -4.48 14.48
C CYS A 30 33.25 -3.25 13.68
N GLY A 31 32.97 -2.03 14.14
CA GLY A 31 33.45 -0.78 13.50
C GLY A 31 32.70 -0.36 12.23
N TYR A 32 31.50 -0.89 11.99
CA TYR A 32 30.67 -0.50 10.84
C TYR A 32 29.99 0.85 11.07
N ALA A 33 29.98 1.72 10.05
CA ALA A 33 29.42 3.06 10.15
C ALA A 33 27.88 3.11 10.27
N SER A 34 27.17 2.06 9.84
CA SER A 34 25.72 1.94 9.96
C SER A 34 25.24 0.49 9.80
N LEU A 35 24.02 0.20 10.25
CA LEU A 35 23.39 -1.12 10.05
C LEU A 35 23.22 -1.47 8.56
N GLN A 36 23.02 -0.46 7.70
CA GLN A 36 22.99 -0.62 6.24
C GLN A 36 24.35 -1.13 5.72
N CYS A 37 25.45 -0.50 6.16
CA CYS A 37 26.82 -0.88 5.82
C CYS A 37 27.15 -2.30 6.31
N LEU A 38 26.84 -2.64 7.57
CA LEU A 38 26.97 -4.00 8.12
C LEU A 38 26.25 -5.07 7.28
N ILE A 39 25.01 -4.80 6.85
CA ILE A 39 24.23 -5.77 6.07
C ILE A 39 24.73 -5.85 4.62
N ASN A 40 25.01 -4.71 3.98
CA ASN A 40 25.44 -4.65 2.59
C ASN A 40 26.82 -5.32 2.38
N GLU A 41 27.79 -5.10 3.27
CA GLU A 41 29.13 -5.73 3.19
C GLU A 41 29.12 -7.24 3.52
N ASN A 42 28.03 -7.76 4.09
CA ASN A 42 27.84 -9.19 4.38
C ASN A 42 26.71 -9.81 3.54
N ALA A 43 26.20 -9.10 2.53
CA ALA A 43 24.96 -9.44 1.84
C ALA A 43 25.08 -10.72 1.02
N ASP A 44 26.24 -10.99 0.43
CA ASP A 44 26.57 -12.21 -0.33
C ASP A 44 26.46 -13.48 0.53
N TYR A 45 27.05 -13.48 1.73
CA TYR A 45 26.96 -14.59 2.69
C TYR A 45 25.51 -14.82 3.16
N LEU A 46 24.77 -13.73 3.38
CA LEU A 46 23.37 -13.79 3.79
C LEU A 46 22.47 -14.31 2.65
N VAL A 47 22.66 -13.83 1.43
CA VAL A 47 21.99 -14.28 0.20
C VAL A 47 22.21 -15.77 0.00
N ASN A 48 23.44 -16.27 0.05
CA ASN A 48 23.73 -17.70 -0.09
C ASN A 48 22.99 -18.54 0.99
N GLY A 49 22.98 -18.08 2.24
CA GLY A 49 22.22 -18.69 3.32
C GLY A 49 20.69 -18.68 3.10
N ILE A 50 20.17 -17.62 2.47
CA ILE A 50 18.78 -17.54 2.02
C ILE A 50 18.53 -18.53 0.88
N SER A 51 19.31 -18.52 -0.22
CA SER A 51 19.13 -19.38 -1.40
C SER A 51 19.12 -20.87 -1.07
N LEU A 52 20.03 -21.32 -0.19
CA LEU A 52 20.03 -22.70 0.32
C LEU A 52 18.76 -23.04 1.11
N SER A 53 18.13 -22.05 1.73
CA SER A 53 16.90 -22.16 2.51
C SER A 53 15.62 -21.90 1.68
N LEU A 54 15.69 -21.25 0.51
CA LEU A 54 14.52 -20.92 -0.34
C LEU A 54 13.78 -22.18 -0.78
N ARG A 55 14.52 -23.25 -1.08
CA ARG A 55 14.01 -24.59 -1.40
C ARG A 55 13.14 -25.20 -0.29
N GLN A 56 13.08 -24.55 0.87
CA GLN A 56 12.25 -24.93 2.01
C GLN A 56 11.38 -23.76 2.55
N LEU A 57 11.23 -22.63 1.83
CA LEU A 57 10.40 -21.48 2.24
C LEU A 57 9.01 -21.92 2.74
N ALA A 58 8.39 -22.76 1.91
CA ALA A 58 7.20 -23.58 2.17
C ALA A 58 7.04 -24.08 3.62
N HIS A 59 8.11 -24.62 4.18
CA HIS A 59 8.14 -25.33 5.46
C HIS A 59 8.92 -24.58 6.55
N ARG A 60 9.65 -23.52 6.18
CA ARG A 60 10.56 -22.75 7.06
C ARG A 60 10.48 -21.25 6.73
N PRO A 61 9.58 -20.49 7.38
CA PRO A 61 9.47 -19.03 7.17
C PRO A 61 10.71 -18.24 7.64
N ARG A 62 11.74 -18.90 8.17
CA ARG A 62 12.99 -18.29 8.64
C ARG A 62 13.73 -17.54 7.52
N ALA A 63 13.80 -18.12 6.33
CA ALA A 63 14.45 -17.49 5.17
C ALA A 63 13.73 -16.19 4.77
N ALA A 64 12.39 -16.22 4.70
CA ALA A 64 11.56 -15.06 4.44
C ALA A 64 11.80 -13.93 5.45
N ARG A 65 11.97 -14.24 6.75
CA ARG A 65 12.25 -13.25 7.80
C ARG A 65 13.62 -12.60 7.67
N VAL A 66 14.67 -13.37 7.33
CA VAL A 66 16.01 -12.82 7.11
C VAL A 66 15.99 -11.91 5.87
N LEU A 67 15.35 -12.34 4.78
CA LEU A 67 15.20 -11.55 3.57
C LEU A 67 14.39 -10.26 3.83
N ASP A 68 13.28 -10.34 4.57
CA ASP A 68 12.49 -9.18 5.01
C ASP A 68 13.33 -8.21 5.87
N ALA A 69 14.09 -8.72 6.84
CA ALA A 69 14.98 -7.90 7.67
C ALA A 69 16.07 -7.19 6.84
N MET A 70 16.66 -7.86 5.84
CA MET A 70 17.61 -7.24 4.91
C MET A 70 16.93 -6.18 4.03
N LEU A 71 15.80 -6.51 3.39
CA LEU A 71 15.04 -5.60 2.52
C LEU A 71 14.56 -4.34 3.26
N ARG A 72 14.31 -4.41 4.57
CA ARG A 72 14.01 -3.23 5.41
C ARG A 72 15.24 -2.40 5.76
N GLN A 73 16.36 -3.04 6.08
CA GLN A 73 17.53 -2.38 6.67
C GLN A 73 18.68 -2.08 5.69
N SER A 74 18.59 -2.50 4.43
CA SER A 74 19.50 -2.13 3.33
C SER A 74 18.96 -1.01 2.43
N ASP A 75 19.78 -0.61 1.46
CA ASP A 75 19.48 0.33 0.38
C ASP A 75 19.41 -0.35 -1.00
N ALA A 76 19.37 0.44 -2.07
CA ALA A 76 19.30 -0.05 -3.45
C ALA A 76 20.49 -0.93 -3.88
N THR A 77 21.64 -0.90 -3.19
CA THR A 77 22.82 -1.67 -3.59
C THR A 77 22.66 -3.17 -3.32
N LEU A 78 21.71 -3.56 -2.47
CA LEU A 78 21.33 -4.95 -2.23
C LEU A 78 20.65 -5.59 -3.46
N LEU A 79 19.92 -4.83 -4.28
CA LEU A 79 19.02 -5.39 -5.30
C LEU A 79 19.69 -6.38 -6.28
N PRO A 80 20.88 -6.11 -6.85
CA PRO A 80 21.54 -7.06 -7.75
C PRO A 80 21.99 -8.37 -7.07
N LEU A 81 22.14 -8.37 -5.75
CA LEU A 81 22.52 -9.57 -4.97
C LEU A 81 21.31 -10.43 -4.61
N VAL A 82 20.10 -9.85 -4.57
CA VAL A 82 18.86 -10.57 -4.23
C VAL A 82 17.99 -10.91 -5.44
N ASP A 83 18.34 -10.50 -6.67
CA ASP A 83 17.47 -10.74 -7.84
C ASP A 83 17.23 -12.24 -8.08
N ASP A 84 18.29 -13.08 -8.14
CA ASP A 84 18.15 -14.55 -8.24
C ASP A 84 17.27 -15.13 -7.13
N VAL A 85 17.47 -14.69 -5.89
CA VAL A 85 16.66 -15.06 -4.71
C VAL A 85 15.18 -14.72 -4.90
N ILE A 86 14.89 -13.64 -5.61
CA ILE A 86 13.53 -13.17 -5.88
C ILE A 86 12.91 -13.87 -7.09
N GLN A 87 13.71 -14.22 -8.12
CA GLN A 87 13.24 -15.08 -9.22
C GLN A 87 12.92 -16.49 -8.71
N ASP A 88 13.70 -17.02 -7.76
CA ASP A 88 13.37 -18.26 -7.02
C ASP A 88 12.05 -18.11 -6.23
N VAL A 89 11.82 -16.98 -5.54
CA VAL A 89 10.55 -16.69 -4.83
C VAL A 89 9.36 -16.60 -5.78
N LEU A 90 9.51 -15.96 -6.95
CA LEU A 90 8.47 -15.83 -7.97
C LEU A 90 8.14 -17.17 -8.63
N SER A 91 9.16 -17.93 -9.03
CA SER A 91 8.96 -19.24 -9.65
C SER A 91 8.43 -20.28 -8.65
N ALA A 92 8.76 -20.18 -7.35
CA ALA A 92 8.15 -21.00 -6.31
C ALA A 92 6.68 -20.64 -6.07
N LEU A 93 6.32 -19.35 -6.08
CA LEU A 93 4.92 -18.91 -6.04
C LEU A 93 4.14 -19.44 -7.25
N ASP A 94 4.72 -19.37 -8.45
CA ASP A 94 4.12 -19.90 -9.69
C ASP A 94 3.84 -21.43 -9.62
N GLN A 95 4.50 -22.16 -8.71
CA GLN A 95 4.30 -23.59 -8.47
C GLN A 95 3.37 -23.91 -7.27
N SER A 96 3.00 -22.93 -6.43
CA SER A 96 2.41 -23.18 -5.10
C SER A 96 1.26 -22.23 -4.72
N TYR A 97 0.43 -21.89 -5.72
CA TYR A 97 -0.67 -20.92 -5.64
C TYR A 97 -1.68 -21.11 -4.47
N SER A 98 -1.92 -22.32 -3.94
CA SER A 98 -2.92 -22.55 -2.89
C SER A 98 -2.40 -22.30 -1.46
N ASP A 99 -1.58 -23.22 -0.94
CA ASP A 99 -1.40 -23.36 0.51
C ASP A 99 -0.38 -22.37 1.08
N GLN A 100 0.50 -21.84 0.22
CA GLN A 100 1.71 -21.12 0.62
C GLN A 100 1.80 -19.71 0.04
N ALA A 101 0.88 -19.31 -0.85
CA ALA A 101 0.84 -17.97 -1.44
C ALA A 101 0.92 -16.85 -0.39
N SER A 102 0.31 -17.04 0.79
CA SER A 102 0.37 -16.06 1.90
C SER A 102 1.78 -15.83 2.47
N ALA A 103 2.69 -16.80 2.38
CA ALA A 103 4.08 -16.66 2.78
C ALA A 103 4.89 -15.91 1.72
N PHE A 104 4.78 -16.32 0.45
CA PHE A 104 5.44 -15.65 -0.67
C PHE A 104 4.97 -14.19 -0.81
N LEU A 105 3.67 -13.91 -0.71
CA LEU A 105 3.11 -12.55 -0.71
C LEU A 105 3.64 -11.68 0.43
N SER A 106 4.04 -12.25 1.57
CA SER A 106 4.70 -11.47 2.63
C SER A 106 6.10 -11.02 2.23
N VAL A 107 6.86 -11.86 1.53
CA VAL A 107 8.16 -11.50 0.95
C VAL A 107 8.00 -10.49 -0.18
N LEU A 108 7.08 -10.73 -1.12
CA LEU A 108 6.82 -9.83 -2.25
C LEU A 108 6.34 -8.44 -1.78
N HIS A 109 5.54 -8.38 -0.72
CA HIS A 109 5.16 -7.11 -0.10
C HIS A 109 6.34 -6.37 0.51
N SER A 110 7.19 -7.05 1.29
CA SER A 110 8.39 -6.44 1.88
C SER A 110 9.37 -5.95 0.80
N LEU A 111 9.51 -6.72 -0.29
CA LEU A 111 10.27 -6.33 -1.47
C LEU A 111 9.68 -5.09 -2.15
N MET A 112 8.38 -5.06 -2.48
CA MET A 112 7.79 -3.88 -3.11
C MET A 112 7.82 -2.65 -2.20
N THR A 113 7.74 -2.84 -0.87
CA THR A 113 7.94 -1.76 0.12
C THR A 113 9.39 -1.25 0.09
N ALA A 114 10.37 -2.14 -0.03
CA ALA A 114 11.77 -1.77 -0.19
C ALA A 114 12.03 -1.04 -1.52
N LEU A 115 11.52 -1.53 -2.65
CA LEU A 115 11.64 -0.84 -3.95
C LEU A 115 11.00 0.55 -3.92
N ALA A 116 9.80 0.69 -3.34
CA ALA A 116 9.13 1.99 -3.20
C ALA A 116 9.93 2.95 -2.31
N ARG A 117 10.57 2.46 -1.24
CA ARG A 117 11.48 3.23 -0.37
C ARG A 117 12.80 3.60 -1.06
N TRP A 118 13.33 2.74 -1.92
CA TRP A 118 14.62 2.94 -2.60
C TRP A 118 14.53 3.86 -3.82
N PHE A 119 13.42 3.78 -4.58
CA PHE A 119 13.28 4.44 -5.88
C PHE A 119 12.12 5.44 -5.96
N GLY A 120 11.17 5.44 -5.00
CA GLY A 120 9.98 6.30 -5.02
C GLY A 120 10.20 7.74 -4.53
N SER A 121 11.33 8.04 -3.89
CA SER A 121 11.61 9.36 -3.26
C SER A 121 11.53 10.54 -4.25
N SER A 122 11.86 10.32 -5.52
CA SER A 122 11.76 11.32 -6.60
C SER A 122 10.33 11.79 -6.90
N CYS A 123 9.30 11.01 -6.53
CA CYS A 123 7.89 11.33 -6.81
C CYS A 123 7.21 12.05 -5.63
N GLY A 124 7.81 12.03 -4.43
CA GLY A 124 7.24 12.66 -3.24
C GLY A 124 7.29 14.19 -3.26
N GLU A 125 8.40 14.76 -3.73
CA GLU A 125 8.67 16.19 -3.63
C GLU A 125 7.74 17.03 -4.52
N GLU A 126 7.54 16.64 -5.77
CA GLU A 126 6.65 17.36 -6.69
C GLU A 126 5.18 17.33 -6.23
N GLN A 127 4.66 16.15 -5.81
CA GLN A 127 3.28 16.04 -5.36
C GLN A 127 3.06 16.79 -4.03
N GLN A 128 4.06 16.78 -3.13
CA GLN A 128 4.01 17.53 -1.88
C GLN A 128 4.14 19.04 -2.12
N GLN A 129 4.93 19.49 -3.11
CA GLN A 129 5.01 20.90 -3.49
C GLN A 129 3.74 21.39 -4.20
N ARG A 130 3.12 20.59 -5.08
CA ARG A 130 1.80 20.88 -5.67
C ARG A 130 0.72 20.98 -4.58
N ARG A 131 0.69 20.04 -3.64
CA ARG A 131 -0.22 20.11 -2.46
C ARG A 131 0.09 21.30 -1.55
N ALA A 132 1.35 21.59 -1.24
CA ALA A 132 1.76 22.74 -0.42
C ALA A 132 1.64 24.10 -1.16
N ALA A 133 1.44 24.12 -2.48
CA ALA A 133 0.98 25.29 -3.21
C ALA A 133 -0.54 25.44 -3.08
N ARG A 134 -1.32 24.38 -3.36
CA ARG A 134 -2.80 24.36 -3.25
C ARG A 134 -3.28 24.67 -1.81
N CYS A 135 -2.54 24.25 -0.78
CA CYS A 135 -2.86 24.55 0.63
C CYS A 135 -2.37 25.93 1.13
N ARG A 136 -1.44 26.61 0.44
CA ARG A 136 -0.90 27.91 0.92
C ARG A 136 -1.91 29.06 0.84
N SER A 137 -3.00 28.87 0.09
CA SER A 137 -4.11 29.83 -0.04
C SER A 137 -5.22 29.62 0.98
N THR A 138 -5.21 28.53 1.76
CA THR A 138 -6.33 28.13 2.65
C THR A 138 -5.91 27.75 4.07
N ALA A 139 -4.61 27.56 4.36
CA ALA A 139 -4.13 27.18 5.68
C ALA A 139 -3.31 28.29 6.37
N LEU A 140 -4.01 29.22 7.04
CA LEU A 140 -3.47 29.86 8.24
C LEU A 140 -3.86 29.02 9.46
N SER A 141 -2.90 28.85 10.38
CA SER A 141 -2.91 27.94 11.53
C SER A 141 -2.63 26.45 11.24
N GLN A 142 -2.01 25.79 12.23
CA GLN A 142 -1.79 24.33 12.37
C GLN A 142 -0.94 23.65 11.28
N GLY A 143 0.39 23.84 11.39
CA GLY A 143 1.37 22.95 10.79
C GLY A 143 1.48 21.60 11.53
N PRO A 144 2.21 20.61 10.97
CA PRO A 144 2.25 19.25 11.51
C PRO A 144 2.93 19.20 12.90
N GLN A 145 2.16 18.87 13.93
CA GLN A 145 2.71 18.59 15.25
C GLN A 145 3.38 17.22 15.26
N ALA A 146 4.60 17.15 15.79
CA ALA A 146 5.23 15.88 16.13
C ALA A 146 4.44 15.23 17.28
N VAL A 147 4.10 13.95 17.16
CA VAL A 147 3.30 13.22 18.15
C VAL A 147 4.03 13.21 19.49
N THR A 148 3.44 13.83 20.51
CA THR A 148 4.00 13.88 21.87
C THR A 148 3.28 12.90 22.81
N GLY A 149 3.86 12.67 23.99
CA GLY A 149 3.26 11.82 25.05
C GLY A 149 1.77 12.07 25.32
N PRO A 150 1.29 13.31 25.52
CA PRO A 150 -0.14 13.58 25.73
C PRO A 150 -1.03 13.28 24.50
N ASP A 151 -0.48 13.20 23.29
CA ASP A 151 -1.27 12.82 22.10
C ASP A 151 -1.47 11.30 22.05
N VAL A 152 -0.50 10.53 22.53
CA VAL A 152 -0.62 9.08 22.77
C VAL A 152 -1.60 8.82 23.94
N GLU A 153 -1.54 9.62 25.00
CA GLU A 153 -2.50 9.56 26.12
C GLU A 153 -3.93 9.85 25.63
N ARG A 154 -4.13 10.92 24.84
CA ARG A 154 -5.41 11.24 24.19
C ARG A 154 -5.92 10.09 23.32
N PHE A 155 -5.04 9.48 22.52
CA PHE A 155 -5.41 8.32 21.69
C PHE A 155 -5.88 7.13 22.52
N PHE A 156 -5.21 6.82 23.63
CA PHE A 156 -5.65 5.73 24.53
C PHE A 156 -6.93 6.06 25.30
N LEU A 157 -7.10 7.31 25.76
CA LEU A 157 -8.34 7.77 26.40
C LEU A 157 -9.53 7.70 25.44
N ASP A 158 -9.34 8.10 24.19
CA ASP A 158 -10.41 8.03 23.18
C ASP A 158 -10.66 6.58 22.71
N TYR A 159 -9.63 5.74 22.60
CA TYR A 159 -9.81 4.29 22.38
C TYR A 159 -10.61 3.63 23.51
N VAL A 160 -10.36 3.99 24.78
CA VAL A 160 -11.14 3.50 25.93
C VAL A 160 -12.59 4.01 25.89
N ARG A 161 -12.81 5.27 25.51
CA ARG A 161 -14.15 5.84 25.28
C ARG A 161 -14.91 5.11 24.17
N GLN A 162 -14.29 4.94 23.01
CA GLN A 162 -14.85 4.20 21.87
C GLN A 162 -15.19 2.75 22.24
N LYS A 163 -14.34 2.11 23.06
CA LYS A 163 -14.61 0.76 23.59
C LYS A 163 -15.86 0.76 24.49
N GLN A 164 -16.00 1.71 25.40
CA GLN A 164 -17.17 1.82 26.31
C GLN A 164 -18.49 2.07 25.55
N ILE A 165 -18.44 2.86 24.47
CA ILE A 165 -19.57 3.08 23.55
C ILE A 165 -19.94 1.76 22.84
N ALA A 166 -18.95 1.01 22.34
CA ALA A 166 -19.17 -0.30 21.71
C ALA A 166 -19.67 -1.39 22.70
N GLU A 167 -19.37 -1.24 23.99
CA GLU A 167 -19.85 -2.10 25.09
C GLU A 167 -21.21 -1.64 25.67
N GLY A 168 -21.81 -0.57 25.13
CA GLY A 168 -23.23 -0.23 25.34
C GLY A 168 -23.53 0.84 26.40
N ASN A 169 -22.54 1.54 26.94
CA ASN A 169 -22.75 2.68 27.83
C ASN A 169 -22.66 4.01 27.06
N LEU A 170 -23.70 4.84 27.16
CA LEU A 170 -23.81 6.15 26.50
C LEU A 170 -24.20 7.25 27.50
N PRO A 171 -23.50 8.39 27.52
CA PRO A 171 -24.03 9.69 27.89
C PRO A 171 -24.38 10.52 26.63
N ASP A 172 -25.43 11.33 26.70
CA ASP A 172 -25.93 12.13 25.57
C ASP A 172 -25.19 13.47 25.38
N THR A 173 -25.09 13.93 24.12
CA THR A 173 -25.01 15.35 23.69
C THR A 173 -25.41 15.46 22.21
N GLU A 174 -25.85 16.64 21.77
CA GLU A 174 -26.67 16.86 20.55
C GLU A 174 -25.88 17.37 19.30
N ASP A 175 -26.53 17.37 18.13
CA ASP A 175 -25.99 17.71 16.78
C ASP A 175 -26.33 19.16 16.30
N GLU A 176 -25.62 19.68 15.26
CA GLU A 176 -26.06 20.79 14.37
C GLU A 176 -25.45 20.68 12.93
N GLU A 177 -26.07 21.32 11.91
CA GLU A 177 -25.76 21.26 10.44
C GLU A 177 -25.79 22.70 9.79
N ALA A 178 -25.61 23.03 8.49
CA ALA A 178 -25.45 22.33 7.19
C ALA A 178 -24.82 23.27 6.10
N ASP A 179 -24.39 22.70 4.94
CA ASP A 179 -24.26 23.31 3.58
C ASP A 179 -23.33 24.57 3.35
N GLU A 180 -23.02 25.10 2.15
CA GLU A 180 -23.42 24.88 0.72
C GLU A 180 -22.27 25.25 -0.28
N VAL A 181 -22.41 25.01 -1.61
CA VAL A 181 -21.36 25.22 -2.69
C VAL A 181 -21.99 25.57 -4.07
N PRO A 182 -21.56 26.60 -4.86
CA PRO A 182 -20.80 26.44 -6.15
C PRO A 182 -20.06 27.74 -6.65
N PRO A 183 -19.59 27.95 -7.95
CA PRO A 183 -19.32 27.10 -9.13
C PRO A 183 -17.86 27.24 -9.75
N LEU A 184 -17.63 26.74 -10.99
CA LEU A 184 -16.34 26.49 -11.70
C LEU A 184 -15.95 27.47 -12.85
N ALA A 185 -14.68 27.38 -13.34
CA ALA A 185 -14.21 27.74 -14.69
C ALA A 185 -12.84 27.10 -15.06
N GLU A 186 -12.56 26.85 -16.36
CA GLU A 186 -11.52 25.97 -16.95
C GLU A 186 -11.22 26.37 -18.44
N PRO A 187 -10.29 25.76 -19.22
CA PRO A 187 -8.98 25.14 -18.93
C PRO A 187 -7.88 25.57 -19.98
N GLU A 188 -7.29 24.62 -20.74
CA GLU A 188 -6.33 24.68 -21.88
C GLU A 188 -4.80 24.85 -21.59
N PRO A 189 -3.89 24.24 -22.40
CA PRO A 189 -2.81 23.41 -21.84
C PRO A 189 -1.41 23.57 -22.50
N SER A 190 -0.47 22.68 -22.18
CA SER A 190 0.68 22.38 -23.04
C SER A 190 1.10 20.90 -22.94
N SER A 191 1.57 20.35 -24.07
CA SER A 191 1.93 18.93 -24.22
C SER A 191 3.45 18.73 -24.29
N SER A 192 3.89 17.50 -24.01
CA SER A 192 5.16 16.97 -24.53
C SER A 192 5.17 15.45 -24.51
N ASP A 193 4.89 14.82 -25.65
CA ASP A 193 5.36 13.46 -25.89
C ASP A 193 6.91 13.44 -25.87
N THR A 194 7.49 12.36 -25.39
CA THR A 194 8.85 11.98 -25.81
C THR A 194 8.95 10.47 -25.83
N GLU A 195 8.86 9.89 -27.02
CA GLU A 195 9.11 8.46 -27.22
C GLU A 195 10.57 8.16 -26.88
N GLY A 196 10.77 7.20 -25.97
CA GLY A 196 12.08 6.72 -25.58
C GLY A 196 11.94 5.31 -25.05
N GLU A 197 12.11 4.31 -25.92
CA GLU A 197 11.98 2.88 -25.61
C GLU A 197 13.18 2.38 -24.79
N SER A 198 13.36 2.99 -23.62
CA SER A 198 14.35 2.62 -22.63
C SER A 198 14.00 1.27 -22.02
N ARG A 199 15.00 0.39 -21.95
CA ARG A 199 14.87 -0.91 -21.27
C ARG A 199 14.57 -0.63 -19.80
N LEU A 200 13.43 -1.13 -19.31
CA LEU A 200 13.01 -1.05 -17.91
C LEU A 200 14.19 -1.28 -16.94
N PRO A 201 14.43 -0.39 -15.96
CA PRO A 201 15.35 -0.67 -14.87
C PRO A 201 15.00 -1.96 -14.14
N GLY A 202 15.98 -2.65 -13.54
CA GLY A 202 15.76 -3.95 -12.89
C GLY A 202 14.64 -3.94 -11.84
N HIS A 203 14.56 -2.89 -11.02
CA HIS A 203 13.47 -2.71 -10.04
C HIS A 203 12.08 -2.62 -10.71
N ALA A 204 11.99 -2.02 -11.90
CA ALA A 204 10.74 -1.86 -12.64
C ALA A 204 10.36 -3.13 -13.41
N GLN A 205 11.34 -3.88 -13.96
CA GLN A 205 11.11 -5.22 -14.50
C GLN A 205 10.54 -6.14 -13.41
N LEU A 206 11.13 -6.09 -12.22
CA LEU A 206 10.72 -6.88 -11.08
C LEU A 206 9.33 -6.48 -10.55
N ALA A 207 9.05 -5.19 -10.42
CA ALA A 207 7.71 -4.71 -10.05
C ALA A 207 6.63 -5.14 -11.07
N LYS A 208 6.94 -5.14 -12.37
CA LYS A 208 6.06 -5.69 -13.42
C LYS A 208 5.85 -7.20 -13.24
N ALA A 209 6.91 -7.97 -13.04
CA ALA A 209 6.83 -9.42 -12.87
C ALA A 209 5.99 -9.83 -11.64
N VAL A 210 6.11 -9.09 -10.53
CA VAL A 210 5.28 -9.25 -9.33
C VAL A 210 3.82 -8.89 -9.61
N LEU A 211 3.57 -7.77 -10.29
CA LEU A 211 2.22 -7.31 -10.66
C LEU A 211 1.48 -8.35 -11.52
N GLU A 212 2.17 -8.99 -12.45
CA GLU A 212 1.59 -10.05 -13.29
C GLU A 212 1.09 -11.26 -12.47
N ARG A 213 1.84 -11.71 -11.45
CA ARG A 213 1.37 -12.78 -10.54
C ARG A 213 0.21 -12.31 -9.65
N CYS A 214 0.26 -11.05 -9.20
CA CYS A 214 -0.80 -10.48 -8.38
C CYS A 214 -2.16 -10.48 -9.10
N ILE A 215 -2.21 -10.24 -10.42
CA ILE A 215 -3.46 -10.28 -11.20
C ILE A 215 -4.19 -11.63 -11.05
N HIS A 216 -3.44 -12.75 -11.06
CA HIS A 216 -4.03 -14.08 -10.90
C HIS A 216 -4.50 -14.33 -9.46
N LEU A 217 -3.71 -13.91 -8.46
CA LEU A 217 -4.04 -14.06 -7.04
C LEU A 217 -5.17 -13.15 -6.54
N LEU A 218 -5.56 -12.11 -7.29
CA LEU A 218 -6.74 -11.29 -6.97
C LEU A 218 -8.04 -12.12 -6.91
N SER A 219 -8.10 -13.29 -7.56
CA SER A 219 -9.28 -14.16 -7.55
C SER A 219 -9.14 -15.38 -6.62
N ASP A 220 -8.14 -15.41 -5.74
CA ASP A 220 -7.97 -16.49 -4.77
C ASP A 220 -9.15 -16.58 -3.78
N GLY A 221 -9.46 -17.79 -3.30
CA GLY A 221 -10.56 -18.03 -2.36
C GLY A 221 -10.36 -17.39 -0.98
N SER A 222 -9.12 -17.21 -0.53
CA SER A 222 -8.80 -16.64 0.78
C SER A 222 -8.85 -15.11 0.77
N LEU A 223 -9.77 -14.53 1.56
CA LEU A 223 -9.86 -13.09 1.78
C LEU A 223 -8.51 -12.49 2.26
N ARG A 224 -7.76 -13.24 3.07
CA ARG A 224 -6.42 -12.84 3.55
C ARG A 224 -5.40 -12.73 2.41
N VAL A 225 -5.49 -13.60 1.41
CA VAL A 225 -4.68 -13.54 0.19
C VAL A 225 -5.13 -12.34 -0.65
N ARG A 226 -6.41 -12.22 -1.01
CA ARG A 226 -6.93 -11.10 -1.81
C ARG A 226 -6.57 -9.73 -1.23
N LEU A 227 -6.72 -9.54 0.08
CA LEU A 227 -6.30 -8.29 0.77
C LEU A 227 -4.79 -8.03 0.65
N LYS A 228 -3.95 -9.05 0.85
CA LYS A 228 -2.48 -8.88 0.76
C LYS A 228 -2.00 -8.68 -0.68
N VAL A 229 -2.67 -9.28 -1.66
CA VAL A 229 -2.44 -9.03 -3.09
C VAL A 229 -2.74 -7.57 -3.44
N LEU A 230 -3.84 -7.00 -2.92
CA LEU A 230 -4.17 -5.59 -3.11
C LEU A 230 -3.12 -4.65 -2.48
N ASP A 231 -2.52 -5.02 -1.33
CA ASP A 231 -1.37 -4.28 -0.78
C ASP A 231 -0.14 -4.31 -1.70
N VAL A 232 0.20 -5.48 -2.25
CA VAL A 232 1.34 -5.62 -3.17
C VAL A 232 1.08 -4.83 -4.45
N LEU A 233 -0.16 -4.87 -4.97
CA LEU A 233 -0.56 -4.20 -6.21
C LEU A 233 -0.37 -2.68 -6.13
N GLU A 234 -0.78 -2.05 -5.03
CA GLU A 234 -0.60 -0.61 -4.81
C GLU A 234 0.87 -0.19 -4.80
N LEU A 235 1.73 -1.01 -4.20
CA LEU A 235 3.18 -0.78 -4.20
C LEU A 235 3.78 -1.00 -5.61
N CYS A 236 3.33 -2.02 -6.34
CA CYS A 236 3.75 -2.23 -7.75
C CYS A 236 3.38 -1.02 -8.63
N VAL A 237 2.16 -0.49 -8.50
CA VAL A 237 1.71 0.71 -9.23
C VAL A 237 2.59 1.92 -8.87
N THR A 238 2.91 2.08 -7.59
CA THR A 238 3.78 3.17 -7.11
C THR A 238 5.20 3.07 -7.69
N VAL A 239 5.77 1.87 -7.78
CA VAL A 239 7.12 1.64 -8.36
C VAL A 239 7.12 1.73 -9.90
N LEU A 240 6.02 1.38 -10.57
CA LEU A 240 5.91 1.43 -12.04
C LEU A 240 5.49 2.79 -12.60
N HIS A 241 5.03 3.72 -11.77
CA HIS A 241 4.59 5.06 -12.18
C HIS A 241 5.58 5.83 -13.09
N PRO A 242 6.91 5.85 -12.83
CA PRO A 242 7.88 6.50 -13.73
C PRO A 242 7.99 5.86 -15.13
N HIS A 243 7.29 4.76 -15.37
CA HIS A 243 7.34 3.96 -16.59
C HIS A 243 5.93 3.74 -17.15
N GLY A 244 5.19 4.83 -17.39
CA GLY A 244 3.80 4.84 -17.87
C GLY A 244 3.50 3.85 -19.00
N ASN A 245 4.36 3.78 -20.02
CA ASN A 245 4.25 2.85 -21.15
C ASN A 245 4.14 1.36 -20.75
N HIS A 246 4.62 1.01 -19.56
CA HIS A 246 4.50 -0.32 -18.96
C HIS A 246 3.41 -0.40 -17.89
N LEU A 247 3.12 0.69 -17.16
CA LEU A 247 2.04 0.74 -16.18
C LEU A 247 0.65 0.67 -16.85
N LEU A 248 0.39 1.44 -17.91
CA LEU A 248 -0.94 1.50 -18.55
C LEU A 248 -1.40 0.13 -19.11
N PRO A 249 -0.56 -0.67 -19.81
CA PRO A 249 -0.92 -2.04 -20.17
C PRO A 249 -1.17 -2.97 -18.98
N MET A 250 -0.46 -2.78 -17.86
CA MET A 250 -0.73 -3.55 -16.63
C MET A 250 -2.03 -3.12 -15.97
N ALA A 251 -2.32 -1.82 -15.90
CA ALA A 251 -3.59 -1.28 -15.40
C ALA A 251 -4.78 -1.84 -16.20
N HIS A 252 -4.64 -2.00 -17.53
CA HIS A 252 -5.65 -2.68 -18.34
C HIS A 252 -5.81 -4.16 -17.97
N ARG A 253 -4.72 -4.92 -17.76
CA ARG A 253 -4.80 -6.34 -17.36
C ARG A 253 -5.31 -6.55 -15.92
N VAL A 254 -5.03 -5.62 -15.02
CA VAL A 254 -5.56 -5.57 -13.65
C VAL A 254 -7.07 -5.30 -13.64
N TRP A 255 -7.56 -4.43 -14.54
CA TRP A 255 -8.89 -3.85 -14.47
C TRP A 255 -10.04 -4.86 -14.27
N PRO A 256 -10.19 -5.96 -15.04
CA PRO A 256 -11.32 -6.87 -14.89
C PRO A 256 -11.34 -7.55 -13.52
N ALA A 257 -10.16 -7.93 -13.00
CA ALA A 257 -10.04 -8.52 -11.67
C ALA A 257 -10.38 -7.48 -10.59
N LEU A 258 -9.82 -6.27 -10.68
CA LEU A 258 -10.08 -5.19 -9.72
C LEU A 258 -11.56 -4.80 -9.67
N VAL A 259 -12.24 -4.71 -10.82
CA VAL A 259 -13.70 -4.47 -10.90
C VAL A 259 -14.50 -5.52 -10.14
N THR A 260 -14.14 -6.81 -10.23
CA THR A 260 -14.82 -7.86 -9.43
C THR A 260 -14.55 -7.74 -7.94
N ARG A 261 -13.40 -7.18 -7.51
CA ARG A 261 -13.10 -6.88 -6.09
C ARG A 261 -13.83 -5.63 -5.58
N LEU A 262 -14.12 -4.67 -6.46
CA LEU A 262 -14.83 -3.42 -6.14
C LEU A 262 -16.34 -3.58 -5.99
N ILE A 263 -16.94 -4.58 -6.65
CA ILE A 263 -18.41 -4.71 -6.78
C ILE A 263 -18.96 -6.00 -6.15
N SER A 264 -18.20 -7.10 -6.21
CA SER A 264 -18.71 -8.47 -6.00
C SER A 264 -17.79 -9.30 -5.10
N ASP A 265 -17.37 -8.74 -3.96
CA ASP A 265 -16.51 -9.40 -2.99
C ASP A 265 -16.87 -8.97 -1.55
N ASP A 266 -16.21 -9.57 -0.56
CA ASP A 266 -16.27 -9.21 0.84
C ASP A 266 -16.06 -7.68 1.04
N PRO A 267 -16.86 -7.01 1.90
CA PRO A 267 -16.75 -5.57 2.09
C PRO A 267 -15.37 -5.04 2.55
N LEU A 268 -14.52 -5.86 3.19
CA LEU A 268 -13.12 -5.48 3.46
C LEU A 268 -12.28 -5.47 2.17
N ALA A 269 -12.51 -6.43 1.27
CA ALA A 269 -11.87 -6.46 -0.04
C ALA A 269 -12.34 -5.29 -0.92
N VAL A 270 -13.63 -4.95 -0.90
CA VAL A 270 -14.18 -3.75 -1.57
C VAL A 270 -13.52 -2.48 -1.05
N LEU A 271 -13.50 -2.28 0.28
CA LEU A 271 -12.84 -1.13 0.91
C LEU A 271 -11.35 -1.03 0.54
N ARG A 272 -10.64 -2.16 0.47
CA ARG A 272 -9.23 -2.19 0.10
C ARG A 272 -9.02 -1.92 -1.40
N ALA A 273 -9.84 -2.51 -2.25
CA ALA A 273 -9.80 -2.34 -3.70
C ALA A 273 -10.15 -0.91 -4.12
N PHE A 274 -11.04 -0.23 -3.40
CA PHE A 274 -11.33 1.18 -3.64
C PHE A 274 -10.12 2.08 -3.40
N LYS A 275 -9.32 1.83 -2.34
CA LYS A 275 -8.05 2.54 -2.14
C LYS A 275 -7.05 2.27 -3.26
N VAL A 276 -6.95 1.01 -3.72
CA VAL A 276 -6.13 0.65 -4.89
C VAL A 276 -6.61 1.37 -6.16
N LEU A 277 -7.92 1.54 -6.36
CA LEU A 277 -8.48 2.30 -7.49
C LEU A 277 -8.09 3.78 -7.43
N CYS A 278 -8.17 4.43 -6.26
CA CYS A 278 -7.71 5.81 -6.10
C CYS A 278 -6.22 5.96 -6.43
N THR A 279 -5.36 5.08 -5.92
CA THR A 279 -3.92 5.11 -6.22
C THR A 279 -3.63 4.74 -7.68
N LEU A 280 -4.44 3.91 -8.32
CA LEU A 280 -4.31 3.59 -9.75
C LEU A 280 -4.73 4.77 -10.64
N ALA A 281 -5.80 5.50 -10.29
CA ALA A 281 -6.22 6.72 -10.98
C ALA A 281 -5.14 7.81 -10.87
N GLN A 282 -4.67 8.11 -9.66
CA GLN A 282 -3.60 9.08 -9.36
C GLN A 282 -2.24 8.76 -10.03
N LYS A 283 -2.13 7.61 -10.70
CA LYS A 283 -0.91 7.11 -11.36
C LYS A 283 -1.12 6.69 -12.82
N CYS A 284 -2.35 6.76 -13.34
CA CYS A 284 -2.70 6.43 -14.72
C CYS A 284 -3.55 7.50 -15.43
N GLY A 285 -4.14 8.45 -14.70
CA GLY A 285 -4.95 9.54 -15.24
C GLY A 285 -6.22 9.11 -15.98
N ASP A 286 -6.58 9.92 -16.96
CA ASP A 286 -7.70 9.78 -17.91
C ASP A 286 -7.81 8.38 -18.57
N PHE A 287 -6.72 7.62 -18.67
CA PHE A 287 -6.70 6.25 -19.21
C PHE A 287 -7.74 5.31 -18.57
N LEU A 288 -8.19 5.60 -17.35
CA LEU A 288 -9.23 4.85 -16.66
C LEU A 288 -10.62 5.51 -16.71
N ARG A 289 -10.75 6.78 -17.14
CA ARG A 289 -11.99 7.59 -17.20
C ARG A 289 -13.18 6.82 -17.78
N GLN A 290 -13.05 6.35 -19.02
CA GLN A 290 -14.11 5.61 -19.73
C GLN A 290 -14.47 4.27 -19.07
N ARG A 291 -13.52 3.62 -18.39
CA ARG A 291 -13.75 2.33 -17.72
C ARG A 291 -14.41 2.53 -16.36
N PHE A 292 -13.94 3.50 -15.58
CA PHE A 292 -14.52 3.88 -14.30
C PHE A 292 -15.99 4.34 -14.47
N SER A 293 -16.25 5.26 -15.40
CA SER A 293 -17.59 5.81 -15.65
C SER A 293 -18.61 4.76 -16.10
N LYS A 294 -18.16 3.71 -16.78
CA LYS A 294 -18.99 2.61 -17.28
C LYS A 294 -19.17 1.47 -16.28
N ASP A 295 -18.07 0.96 -15.73
CA ASP A 295 -18.07 -0.33 -15.01
C ASP A 295 -18.27 -0.14 -13.49
N VAL A 296 -17.77 0.95 -12.92
CA VAL A 296 -17.63 1.14 -11.46
C VAL A 296 -18.54 2.24 -10.91
N LEU A 297 -18.50 3.44 -11.50
CA LEU A 297 -19.25 4.61 -11.03
C LEU A 297 -20.76 4.34 -10.87
N PRO A 298 -21.47 3.69 -11.82
CA PRO A 298 -22.91 3.43 -11.67
C PRO A 298 -23.22 2.41 -10.56
N LYS A 299 -22.26 1.57 -10.20
CA LYS A 299 -22.39 0.61 -9.10
C LYS A 299 -22.12 1.27 -7.76
N LEU A 300 -21.07 2.08 -7.65
CA LEU A 300 -20.79 2.86 -6.44
C LEU A 300 -21.95 3.81 -6.10
N THR A 301 -22.48 4.56 -7.07
CA THR A 301 -23.63 5.45 -6.81
C THR A 301 -24.88 4.68 -6.39
N SER A 302 -25.19 3.54 -7.05
CA SER A 302 -26.32 2.69 -6.62
C SER A 302 -26.16 2.13 -5.20
N SER A 303 -24.92 1.79 -4.81
CA SER A 303 -24.58 1.31 -3.47
C SER A 303 -24.76 2.42 -2.42
N LEU A 304 -24.20 3.60 -2.66
CA LEU A 304 -24.36 4.78 -1.79
C LEU A 304 -25.85 5.15 -1.62
N LEU A 305 -26.63 5.17 -2.70
CA LEU A 305 -28.07 5.45 -2.64
C LEU A 305 -28.84 4.40 -1.81
N SER A 306 -28.44 3.12 -1.86
CA SER A 306 -29.01 2.08 -1.00
C SER A 306 -28.62 2.22 0.48
N GLN A 307 -27.47 2.82 0.77
CA GLN A 307 -26.94 3.02 2.12
C GLN A 307 -27.40 4.35 2.75
N ALA A 308 -27.80 5.32 1.93
CA ALA A 308 -28.33 6.62 2.36
C ALA A 308 -29.46 6.53 3.40
N PRO A 309 -30.55 5.75 3.23
CA PRO A 309 -31.62 5.69 4.23
C PRO A 309 -31.23 4.98 5.54
N ALA A 310 -30.13 4.20 5.53
CA ALA A 310 -29.59 3.56 6.74
C ALA A 310 -28.63 4.48 7.48
N SER A 311 -27.82 5.25 6.76
CA SER A 311 -26.89 6.24 7.34
C SER A 311 -27.61 7.52 7.82
N ALA A 312 -28.66 7.97 7.13
CA ALA A 312 -29.51 9.09 7.58
C ALA A 312 -30.40 8.79 8.80
N ARG A 313 -30.30 7.58 9.38
CA ARG A 313 -31.03 7.14 10.58
C ARG A 313 -30.10 6.43 11.58
N ALA A 314 -28.81 6.70 11.46
CA ALA A 314 -27.76 6.01 12.17
C ALA A 314 -27.48 6.63 13.55
N GLY A 315 -27.64 5.85 14.62
CA GLY A 315 -27.10 6.21 15.93
C GLY A 315 -25.56 6.10 15.99
N PRO A 316 -24.92 6.56 17.08
CA PRO A 316 -23.45 6.69 17.19
C PRO A 316 -22.70 5.36 16.94
N THR A 317 -23.31 4.22 17.25
CA THR A 317 -22.75 2.88 17.00
C THR A 317 -22.51 2.56 15.52
N TYR A 318 -23.17 3.27 14.59
CA TYR A 318 -22.97 3.09 13.15
C TYR A 318 -21.53 3.41 12.72
N THR A 319 -20.88 4.39 13.36
CA THR A 319 -19.50 4.81 13.06
C THR A 319 -18.49 3.65 13.19
N HIS A 320 -18.78 2.67 14.04
CA HIS A 320 -17.94 1.48 14.23
C HIS A 320 -18.20 0.39 13.20
N THR A 321 -19.32 0.43 12.46
CA THR A 321 -19.68 -0.57 11.45
C THR A 321 -18.75 -0.55 10.23
N LEU A 322 -18.71 -1.66 9.49
CA LEU A 322 -18.02 -1.70 8.20
C LEU A 322 -18.73 -0.85 7.15
N ALA A 323 -20.08 -0.85 7.14
CA ALA A 323 -20.88 -0.06 6.19
C ALA A 323 -20.50 1.43 6.22
N PHE A 324 -20.43 2.04 7.41
CA PHE A 324 -19.93 3.40 7.58
C PHE A 324 -18.51 3.58 7.05
N LYS A 325 -17.58 2.66 7.37
CA LYS A 325 -16.17 2.75 6.93
C LYS A 325 -16.02 2.64 5.41
N LEU A 326 -16.89 1.89 4.75
CA LEU A 326 -16.95 1.79 3.29
C LEU A 326 -17.57 3.05 2.68
N GLN A 327 -18.72 3.50 3.17
CA GLN A 327 -19.38 4.73 2.73
C GLN A 327 -18.46 5.95 2.88
N LEU A 328 -17.83 6.12 4.04
CA LEU A 328 -16.87 7.19 4.33
C LEU A 328 -15.68 7.16 3.37
N ALA A 329 -15.07 5.98 3.16
CA ALA A 329 -13.93 5.87 2.25
C ALA A 329 -14.31 6.18 0.79
N VAL A 330 -15.48 5.73 0.33
CA VAL A 330 -15.97 6.05 -1.01
C VAL A 330 -16.25 7.54 -1.15
N LEU A 331 -16.97 8.16 -0.21
CA LEU A 331 -17.27 9.60 -0.26
C LEU A 331 -16.01 10.48 -0.19
N GLN A 332 -15.05 10.14 0.68
CA GLN A 332 -13.77 10.85 0.77
C GLN A 332 -12.91 10.71 -0.49
N GLY A 333 -12.90 9.53 -1.13
CA GLY A 333 -12.09 9.29 -2.31
C GLY A 333 -12.73 9.74 -3.63
N LEU A 334 -14.06 9.71 -3.75
CA LEU A 334 -14.77 9.91 -5.01
C LEU A 334 -14.51 11.29 -5.64
N GLY A 335 -14.43 12.36 -4.83
CA GLY A 335 -14.10 13.70 -5.34
C GLY A 335 -12.71 13.73 -6.00
N SER A 336 -11.67 13.29 -5.29
CA SER A 336 -10.32 13.17 -5.85
C SER A 336 -10.22 12.18 -7.01
N LEU A 337 -11.05 11.13 -7.01
CA LEU A 337 -11.10 10.15 -8.10
C LEU A 337 -11.74 10.74 -9.36
N CYS A 338 -12.65 11.72 -9.24
CA CYS A 338 -13.18 12.45 -10.38
C CYS A 338 -12.23 13.55 -10.87
N GLU A 339 -11.47 14.22 -9.99
CA GLU A 339 -10.36 15.12 -10.41
C GLU A 339 -9.27 14.36 -11.18
N GLU A 340 -8.71 13.29 -10.60
CA GLU A 340 -7.56 12.55 -11.17
C GLU A 340 -7.94 11.66 -12.38
N LEU A 341 -9.24 11.54 -12.72
CA LEU A 341 -9.73 10.88 -13.93
C LEU A 341 -10.31 11.87 -14.96
N ASP A 342 -10.20 13.17 -14.72
CA ASP A 342 -10.70 14.23 -15.58
C ASP A 342 -12.18 14.06 -15.98
N MET A 343 -13.04 13.88 -14.98
CA MET A 343 -14.47 13.61 -15.18
C MET A 343 -15.33 14.89 -15.39
N GLY A 344 -14.71 16.06 -15.58
CA GLY A 344 -15.37 17.36 -15.68
C GLY A 344 -15.92 17.71 -17.07
N GLU A 345 -15.21 17.29 -18.13
CA GLU A 345 -15.52 17.59 -19.55
C GLU A 345 -16.68 16.78 -20.15
#